data_AF-A0A920FY99-F1
#
_entry.id   AF-A0A920FY99-F1
#
_cell.length_a   1.000
_cell.length_b   1.000
_cell.length_c   1.000
_cell.angle_alpha   90.00
_cell.angle_beta   90.00
_cell.angle_gamma   90.00
#
_symmetry.space_group_name_H-M   'P 1'
#
loop_
_entity.id
_entity.type
_entity.pdbx_description
1 polymer ?
#
loop_
_entity_poly.entity_id
_entity_poly.type
_entity_poly.pdbx_seq_one_letter_code
_entity_poly.pdbx_strand_id
1 'polypeptide(L)'
;MYFKSLIILICIFIFKFNTVIALTQDLSLTILVKSPITMEYVLAKSVCKLLDRELRISHSFGGSNTLDCFTRLDDSVDEIIKKIEQNQFQYAIIKKADLANRPLNLAIRSILYFPAGEDYVFITNQNVDPTIIKDINYGILNHLLEFRYLHEAFYNFDEENLIVKQDIPMHMGTLRFSDEWKTDKKRRFIEVD
;
A
#
# COMPACT_ATOMS: atom_id res chain seq x y z
N MET A 1 -6.08 -5.22 47.04
CA MET A 1 -4.85 -5.25 46.20
C MET A 1 -5.03 -5.97 44.87
N TYR A 2 -5.83 -7.04 44.78
CA TYR A 2 -6.08 -7.79 43.52
C TYR A 2 -6.87 -7.04 42.43
N PHE A 3 -7.76 -6.12 42.81
CA PHE A 3 -8.60 -5.39 41.86
C PHE A 3 -7.79 -4.48 40.91
N LYS A 4 -6.70 -3.86 41.39
CA LYS A 4 -5.80 -3.06 40.56
C LYS A 4 -5.02 -3.90 39.54
N SER A 5 -4.65 -5.13 39.91
CA SER A 5 -3.94 -6.05 39.02
C SER A 5 -4.86 -6.63 37.94
N LEU A 6 -6.13 -6.87 38.26
CA LEU A 6 -7.15 -7.27 37.28
C LEU A 6 -7.44 -6.16 36.26
N ILE A 7 -7.54 -4.91 36.71
CA ILE A 7 -7.72 -3.74 35.83
C ILE A 7 -6.50 -3.58 34.91
N ILE A 8 -5.27 -3.72 35.40
CA ILE A 8 -4.07 -3.67 34.56
C ILE A 8 -4.08 -4.80 33.52
N LEU A 9 -4.48 -6.03 33.90
CA LEU A 9 -4.58 -7.15 32.98
C LEU A 9 -5.63 -6.92 31.88
N ILE A 10 -6.79 -6.38 32.25
CA ILE A 10 -7.86 -6.01 31.33
C ILE A 10 -7.41 -4.87 30.41
N CYS A 11 -6.75 -3.85 30.94
CA CYS A 11 -6.17 -2.78 30.13
C CYS A 11 -5.12 -3.31 29.15
N ILE A 12 -4.22 -4.21 29.57
CA ILE A 12 -3.23 -4.84 28.67
C ILE A 12 -3.93 -5.66 27.58
N PHE A 13 -5.01 -6.38 27.92
CA PHE A 13 -5.80 -7.14 26.94
C PHE A 13 -6.52 -6.22 25.95
N ILE A 14 -7.15 -5.13 26.42
CA ILE A 14 -7.84 -4.15 25.57
C ILE A 14 -6.83 -3.39 24.69
N PHE A 15 -5.66 -3.01 25.22
CA PHE A 15 -4.59 -2.39 24.43
C PHE A 15 -4.01 -3.33 23.37
N LYS A 16 -4.01 -4.65 23.62
CA LYS A 16 -3.64 -5.66 22.61
C LYS A 16 -4.65 -5.79 21.47
N PHE A 17 -5.90 -5.32 21.61
CA PHE A 17 -6.89 -5.38 20.52
C PHE A 17 -6.86 -4.16 19.61
N ASN A 18 -6.29 -3.04 20.07
CA ASN A 18 -5.94 -1.90 19.20
C ASN A 18 -4.65 -2.16 18.40
N THR A 19 -4.30 -3.42 18.16
CA THR A 19 -3.16 -3.82 17.34
C THR A 19 -3.26 -3.13 16.00
N VAL A 20 -2.38 -2.14 15.82
CA VAL A 20 -1.88 -1.74 14.52
C VAL A 20 -1.62 -3.03 13.75
N ILE A 21 -2.37 -3.24 12.67
CA ILE A 21 -2.21 -4.42 11.81
C ILE A 21 -0.87 -4.24 11.13
N ALA A 22 0.18 -4.67 11.81
CA ALA A 22 1.54 -4.65 11.30
C ALA A 22 1.68 -5.70 10.20
N LEU A 23 2.77 -5.62 9.42
CA LEU A 23 3.05 -6.56 8.35
C LEU A 23 2.91 -8.00 8.86
N THR A 24 2.05 -8.81 8.23
CA THR A 24 1.69 -10.14 8.72
C THR A 24 2.47 -11.27 8.05
N GLN A 25 3.12 -10.98 6.94
CA GLN A 25 3.85 -11.95 6.11
C GLN A 25 5.14 -11.33 5.55
N ASP A 26 6.01 -12.19 5.03
CA ASP A 26 7.17 -11.77 4.24
C ASP A 26 6.71 -11.07 2.95
N LEU A 27 7.34 -9.95 2.64
CA LEU A 27 7.04 -9.16 1.44
C LEU A 27 8.29 -8.99 0.58
N SER A 28 8.18 -9.31 -0.71
CA SER A 28 9.18 -8.96 -1.72
C SER A 28 8.51 -8.17 -2.84
N LEU A 29 8.99 -6.95 -3.07
CA LEU A 29 8.46 -6.02 -4.05
C LEU A 29 9.60 -5.45 -4.89
N THR A 30 9.55 -5.68 -6.20
CA THR A 30 10.32 -4.89 -7.17
C THR A 30 9.36 -3.98 -7.92
N ILE A 31 9.43 -2.68 -7.65
CA ILE A 31 8.60 -1.65 -8.30
C ILE A 31 9.34 -1.11 -9.51
N LEU A 32 8.80 -1.37 -10.70
CA LEU A 32 9.32 -0.83 -11.94
C LEU A 32 8.93 0.64 -12.11
N VAL A 33 9.89 1.45 -12.54
CA VAL A 33 9.69 2.87 -12.89
C VAL A 33 10.56 3.24 -14.09
N LYS A 34 10.15 4.26 -14.84
CA LYS A 34 10.84 4.67 -16.07
C LYS A 34 12.20 5.34 -15.81
N SER A 35 12.30 6.19 -14.80
CA SER A 35 13.46 7.06 -14.64
C SER A 35 13.69 7.49 -13.19
N PRO A 36 14.95 7.62 -12.73
CA PRO A 36 15.27 7.94 -11.33
C PRO A 36 14.97 9.40 -10.95
N ILE A 37 14.75 10.27 -11.93
CA ILE A 37 14.48 11.71 -11.71
C ILE A 37 12.98 12.05 -11.80
N THR A 38 12.13 11.04 -11.86
CA THR A 38 10.68 11.20 -12.06
C THR A 38 9.91 10.93 -10.78
N MET A 39 8.68 11.45 -10.69
CA MET A 39 7.82 11.27 -9.52
C MET A 39 7.48 9.79 -9.28
N GLU A 40 7.43 8.98 -10.34
CA GLU A 40 7.28 7.51 -10.27
C GLU A 40 8.33 6.90 -9.33
N TYR A 41 9.59 7.33 -9.45
CA TYR A 41 10.69 6.86 -8.60
C TYR A 41 10.56 7.35 -7.16
N VAL A 42 10.17 8.61 -6.96
CA VAL A 42 9.93 9.18 -5.62
C VAL A 42 8.80 8.44 -4.91
N LEU A 43 7.69 8.18 -5.61
CA LEU A 43 6.56 7.39 -5.11
C LEU A 43 6.98 5.96 -4.78
N ALA A 44 7.75 5.29 -5.65
CA ALA A 44 8.23 3.93 -5.41
C ALA A 44 9.11 3.83 -4.17
N LYS A 45 10.04 4.77 -4.00
CA LYS A 45 10.88 4.86 -2.79
C LYS A 45 10.06 5.16 -1.54
N SER A 46 9.06 6.01 -1.67
CA SER A 46 8.16 6.36 -0.56
C SER A 46 7.35 5.14 -0.12
N VAL A 47 6.78 4.37 -1.05
CA VAL A 47 6.10 3.10 -0.75
C VAL A 47 7.03 2.14 0.00
N CYS A 48 8.25 1.91 -0.50
CA CYS A 48 9.21 1.05 0.20
C CYS A 48 9.54 1.54 1.62
N LYS A 49 9.66 2.87 1.82
CA LYS A 49 9.93 3.46 3.14
C LYS A 49 8.78 3.20 4.12
N LEU A 50 7.52 3.32 3.68
CA LEU A 50 6.36 3.07 4.54
C LEU A 50 6.22 1.58 4.88
N LEU A 51 6.48 0.69 3.93
CA LEU A 51 6.50 -0.75 4.20
C LEU A 51 7.62 -1.12 5.18
N ASP A 52 8.80 -0.51 5.07
CA ASP A 52 9.90 -0.71 6.02
C ASP A 52 9.55 -0.17 7.43
N ARG A 53 8.83 0.95 7.50
CA ARG A 53 8.28 1.47 8.76
C ARG A 53 7.35 0.43 9.39
N GLU A 54 6.47 -0.17 8.60
CA GLU A 54 5.53 -1.17 9.09
C GLU A 54 6.23 -2.48 9.52
N LEU A 55 7.27 -2.88 8.80
CA LEU A 55 8.11 -4.02 9.20
C LEU A 55 8.74 -3.77 10.58
N ARG A 56 9.34 -2.59 10.79
CA ARG A 56 9.96 -2.24 12.08
C ARG A 56 8.96 -2.23 13.23
N ILE A 57 7.72 -1.83 12.97
CA ILE A 57 6.63 -1.91 13.95
C ILE A 57 6.30 -3.38 14.23
N SER A 58 6.16 -4.21 13.19
CA SER A 58 5.94 -5.65 13.34
C SER A 58 7.02 -6.31 14.22
N HIS A 59 8.30 -6.02 13.95
CA HIS A 59 9.43 -6.52 14.76
C HIS A 59 9.39 -6.02 16.21
N SER A 60 8.99 -4.76 16.43
CA SER A 60 8.82 -4.20 17.78
C SER A 60 7.74 -4.92 18.59
N PHE A 61 6.78 -5.56 17.93
CA PHE A 61 5.74 -6.40 18.52
C PHE A 61 6.05 -7.90 18.50
N GLY A 62 7.28 -8.29 18.15
CA GLY A 62 7.74 -9.69 18.14
C GLY A 62 7.48 -10.44 16.83
N GLY A 63 7.12 -9.74 15.75
CA GLY A 63 7.05 -10.30 14.40
C GLY A 63 8.44 -10.70 13.88
N SER A 64 8.49 -11.72 13.02
CA SER A 64 9.73 -12.23 12.38
C SER A 64 9.71 -12.10 10.86
N ASN A 65 8.78 -11.31 10.31
CA ASN A 65 8.60 -11.13 8.88
C ASN A 65 9.80 -10.40 8.27
N THR A 66 9.91 -10.42 6.95
CA THR A 66 10.97 -9.78 6.18
C THR A 66 10.38 -8.89 5.09
N LEU A 67 11.11 -7.85 4.71
CA LEU A 67 10.77 -6.96 3.60
C LEU A 67 11.97 -6.83 2.67
N ASP A 68 11.72 -7.10 1.40
CA ASP A 68 12.66 -6.91 0.31
C ASP A 68 12.03 -5.97 -0.73
N CYS A 69 12.20 -4.66 -0.56
CA CYS A 69 11.55 -3.65 -1.41
C CYS A 69 12.57 -2.83 -2.20
N PHE A 70 12.55 -2.98 -3.53
CA PHE A 70 13.44 -2.28 -4.43
C PHE A 70 12.70 -1.57 -5.55
N THR A 71 13.36 -0.52 -6.06
CA THR A 71 12.95 0.19 -7.26
C THR A 71 13.90 -0.21 -8.39
N ARG A 72 13.34 -0.62 -9.53
CA ARG A 72 14.12 -1.00 -10.72
C ARG A 72 13.76 -0.11 -11.88
N LEU A 73 14.78 0.36 -12.59
CA LEU A 73 14.63 1.16 -13.80
C LEU A 73 14.37 0.25 -14.99
N ASP A 74 13.57 0.74 -15.92
CA ASP A 74 13.26 0.06 -17.17
C ASP A 74 13.26 1.07 -18.33
N ASP A 75 13.50 0.58 -19.54
CA ASP A 75 13.86 1.43 -20.68
C ASP A 75 12.65 2.22 -21.21
N SER A 76 11.43 1.70 -21.04
CA SER A 76 10.21 2.37 -21.47
C SER A 76 8.97 1.96 -20.67
N VAL A 77 7.94 2.81 -20.66
CA VAL A 77 6.65 2.49 -20.02
C VAL A 77 5.95 1.33 -20.71
N ASP A 78 6.12 1.20 -22.03
CA ASP A 78 5.62 0.06 -22.81
C ASP A 78 6.21 -1.26 -22.33
N GLU A 79 7.52 -1.28 -22.09
CA GLU A 79 8.22 -2.46 -21.61
C GLU A 79 7.85 -2.80 -20.16
N ILE A 80 7.72 -1.79 -19.29
CA ILE A 80 7.21 -1.97 -17.91
C ILE A 80 5.85 -2.66 -17.95
N ILE A 81 4.91 -2.11 -18.73
CA ILE A 81 3.55 -2.63 -18.78
C ILE A 81 3.55 -4.06 -19.34
N LYS A 82 4.27 -4.32 -20.43
CA LYS A 82 4.42 -5.67 -20.98
C LYS A 82 4.98 -6.67 -19.94
N LYS A 83 5.98 -6.27 -19.16
CA LYS A 83 6.55 -7.08 -18.08
C LYS A 83 5.55 -7.39 -16.97
N ILE A 84 4.70 -6.42 -16.60
CA ILE A 84 3.59 -6.64 -15.65
C ILE A 84 2.55 -7.60 -16.23
N GLU A 85 2.13 -7.39 -17.48
CA GLU A 85 1.14 -8.24 -18.15
C GLU A 85 1.62 -9.70 -18.26
N GLN A 86 2.91 -9.90 -18.54
CA GLN A 86 3.55 -11.21 -18.64
C GLN A 86 3.94 -11.81 -17.28
N ASN A 87 3.63 -11.12 -16.17
CA ASN A 87 3.97 -11.52 -14.81
C ASN A 87 5.49 -11.76 -14.60
N GLN A 88 6.34 -11.12 -15.41
CA GLN A 88 7.80 -11.13 -15.25
C GLN A 88 8.23 -10.25 -14.07
N PHE A 89 7.48 -9.16 -13.88
CA PHE A 89 7.52 -8.30 -12.69
C PHE A 89 6.10 -8.07 -12.22
N GLN A 90 5.94 -7.79 -10.92
CA GLN A 90 4.62 -7.75 -10.29
C GLN A 90 4.12 -6.34 -10.01
N TYR A 91 4.99 -5.33 -9.97
CA TYR A 91 4.64 -4.00 -9.51
C TYR A 91 5.26 -2.91 -10.35
N ALA A 92 4.50 -1.84 -10.61
CA ALA A 92 5.01 -0.64 -11.27
C ALA A 92 4.24 0.60 -10.84
N ILE A 93 4.89 1.76 -10.86
CA ILE A 93 4.23 3.06 -10.75
C ILE A 93 4.43 3.78 -12.06
N ILE A 94 3.33 4.19 -12.68
CA ILE A 94 3.29 4.83 -14.00
C ILE A 94 2.31 5.99 -13.99
N LYS A 95 2.43 6.89 -14.96
CA LYS A 95 1.41 7.93 -15.19
C LYS A 95 0.11 7.29 -15.67
N LYS A 96 -1.02 7.80 -15.19
CA LYS A 96 -2.35 7.38 -15.64
C LYS A 96 -2.53 7.59 -17.15
N ALA A 97 -1.98 8.68 -17.69
CA ALA A 97 -2.05 8.97 -19.12
C ALA A 97 -1.43 7.87 -20.01
N ASP A 98 -0.44 7.13 -19.49
CA ASP A 98 0.22 6.05 -20.23
C ASP A 98 -0.65 4.76 -20.34
N LEU A 99 -1.76 4.71 -19.60
CA LEU A 99 -2.77 3.65 -19.66
C LEU A 99 -3.90 3.94 -20.67
N ALA A 100 -4.19 5.22 -20.95
CA ALA A 100 -5.40 5.64 -21.66
C ALA A 100 -5.49 5.17 -23.13
N ASN A 101 -4.35 4.92 -23.78
CA ASN A 101 -4.30 4.57 -25.21
C ASN A 101 -4.17 3.06 -25.46
N ARG A 102 -4.36 2.23 -24.43
CA ARG A 102 -4.15 0.78 -24.54
C ARG A 102 -5.47 0.04 -24.65
N PRO A 103 -5.51 -1.08 -25.41
CA PRO A 103 -6.66 -1.97 -25.38
C PRO A 103 -6.89 -2.42 -23.93
N LEU A 104 -8.17 -2.56 -23.54
CA LEU A 104 -8.58 -3.00 -22.21
C LEU A 104 -7.80 -4.26 -21.81
N ASN A 105 -6.74 -4.08 -21.01
CA ASN A 105 -5.91 -5.18 -20.59
C ASN A 105 -6.49 -5.78 -19.31
N LEU A 106 -7.04 -6.99 -19.45
CA LEU A 106 -7.61 -7.74 -18.33
C LEU A 106 -6.56 -8.25 -17.34
N ALA A 107 -5.26 -8.16 -17.61
CA ALA A 107 -4.22 -8.63 -16.70
C ALA A 107 -3.79 -7.57 -15.68
N ILE A 108 -3.87 -6.27 -16.01
CA ILE A 108 -3.37 -5.21 -15.12
C ILE A 108 -4.47 -4.81 -14.13
N ARG A 109 -4.07 -4.58 -12.88
CA ARG A 109 -4.94 -4.10 -11.81
C ARG A 109 -4.32 -2.89 -11.12
N SER A 110 -5.15 -1.93 -10.71
CA SER A 110 -4.70 -0.84 -9.84
C SER A 110 -4.65 -1.29 -8.38
N ILE A 111 -3.62 -0.85 -7.67
CA ILE A 111 -3.45 -0.98 -6.21
C ILE A 111 -3.90 0.32 -5.54
N LEU A 112 -3.25 1.44 -5.88
CA LEU A 112 -3.53 2.79 -5.39
C LEU A 112 -3.36 3.81 -6.50
N TYR A 113 -3.97 4.96 -6.35
CA TYR A 113 -3.78 6.13 -7.20
C TYR A 113 -3.06 7.23 -6.41
N PHE A 114 -2.18 7.98 -7.05
CA PHE A 114 -1.40 9.03 -6.42
C PHE A 114 -1.56 10.36 -7.17
N PRO A 115 -2.29 11.35 -6.62
CA PRO A 115 -2.44 12.68 -7.20
C PRO A 115 -1.22 13.58 -6.88
N ALA A 116 -0.02 13.18 -7.34
CA ALA A 116 1.26 13.79 -6.98
C ALA A 116 1.71 14.88 -7.97
N GLY A 117 0.89 15.91 -8.17
CA GLY A 117 1.11 16.96 -9.18
C GLY A 117 0.68 16.54 -10.60
N GLU A 118 0.95 15.28 -10.96
CA GLU A 118 0.26 14.57 -12.04
C GLU A 118 -0.46 13.33 -11.47
N ASP A 119 -1.22 12.64 -12.33
CA ASP A 119 -1.95 11.43 -12.00
C ASP A 119 -1.07 10.19 -12.19
N TYR A 120 -0.76 9.49 -11.10
CA TYR A 120 -0.02 8.22 -11.14
C TYR A 120 -0.86 7.07 -10.61
N VAL A 121 -0.56 5.87 -11.08
CA VAL A 121 -1.23 4.64 -10.65
C VAL A 121 -0.18 3.62 -10.24
N PHE A 122 -0.32 3.09 -9.02
CA PHE A 122 0.38 1.90 -8.60
C PHE A 122 -0.33 0.68 -9.16
N ILE A 123 0.33 -0.06 -10.04
CA ILE A 123 -0.27 -1.16 -10.78
C ILE A 123 0.40 -2.50 -10.45
N THR A 124 -0.35 -3.56 -10.69
CA THR A 124 0.10 -4.94 -10.54
C THR A 124 -0.57 -5.88 -11.55
N ASN A 125 -0.17 -7.14 -11.55
CA ASN A 125 -0.84 -8.20 -12.29
C ASN A 125 -2.01 -8.77 -11.47
N GLN A 126 -3.11 -9.14 -12.13
CA GLN A 126 -4.29 -9.74 -11.50
C GLN A 126 -4.02 -11.06 -10.74
N ASN A 127 -2.92 -11.73 -11.06
CA ASN A 127 -2.55 -13.02 -10.48
C ASN A 127 -1.76 -12.90 -9.18
N VAL A 128 -1.40 -11.68 -8.75
CA VAL A 128 -0.72 -11.47 -7.47
C VAL A 128 -1.69 -11.82 -6.33
N ASP A 129 -1.17 -12.43 -5.26
CA ASP A 129 -2.00 -12.84 -4.12
C ASP A 129 -2.75 -11.63 -3.54
N PRO A 130 -4.10 -11.68 -3.42
CA PRO A 130 -4.88 -10.63 -2.79
C PRO A 130 -4.43 -10.28 -1.38
N THR A 131 -3.90 -11.24 -0.61
CA THR A 131 -3.40 -11.04 0.75
C THR A 131 -2.16 -10.16 0.75
N ILE A 132 -1.24 -10.36 -0.20
CA ILE A 132 -0.05 -9.51 -0.37
C ILE A 132 -0.47 -8.07 -0.70
N ILE A 133 -1.37 -7.90 -1.67
CA ILE A 133 -1.86 -6.56 -2.03
C ILE A 133 -2.61 -5.89 -0.87
N LYS A 134 -3.33 -6.68 -0.05
CA LYS A 134 -3.99 -6.17 1.14
C LYS A 134 -2.98 -5.62 2.16
N ASP A 135 -1.93 -6.39 2.46
CA ASP A 135 -0.87 -5.97 3.39
C ASP A 135 -0.09 -4.75 2.89
N ILE A 136 0.15 -4.65 1.58
CA ILE A 136 0.75 -3.46 0.97
C ILE A 136 -0.12 -2.22 1.22
N ASN A 137 -1.44 -2.33 0.99
CA ASN A 137 -2.35 -1.22 1.25
C ASN A 137 -2.38 -0.85 2.74
N TYR A 138 -2.47 -1.82 3.65
CA TYR A 138 -2.38 -1.56 5.10
C TYR A 138 -1.09 -0.84 5.46
N GLY A 139 0.07 -1.34 5.01
CA GLY A 139 1.37 -0.74 5.31
C GLY A 139 1.52 0.69 4.78
N ILE A 140 0.88 1.04 3.66
CA ILE A 140 0.89 2.42 3.15
C ILE A 140 -0.09 3.29 3.95
N LEU A 141 -1.33 2.86 4.12
CA LEU A 141 -2.41 3.68 4.67
C LEU A 141 -2.31 3.84 6.20
N ASN A 142 -1.75 2.87 6.92
CA ASN A 142 -1.42 3.01 8.35
C ASN A 142 -0.47 4.19 8.60
N HIS A 143 0.40 4.48 7.63
CA HIS A 143 1.40 5.54 7.69
C HIS A 143 1.08 6.72 6.77
N LEU A 144 -0.19 6.93 6.42
CA LEU A 144 -0.62 7.98 5.50
C LEU A 144 -0.14 9.38 5.94
N LEU A 145 -0.14 9.68 7.25
CA LEU A 145 0.38 10.95 7.75
C LEU A 145 1.88 11.10 7.45
N GLU A 146 2.68 10.06 7.71
CA GLU A 146 4.10 10.08 7.36
C GLU A 146 4.29 10.22 5.85
N PHE A 147 3.49 9.50 5.05
CA PHE A 147 3.52 9.56 3.59
C PHE A 147 3.38 10.99 3.07
N ARG A 148 2.39 11.73 3.59
CA ARG A 148 2.14 13.13 3.22
C ARG A 148 3.35 14.03 3.45
N TYR A 149 4.19 13.75 4.45
CA TYR A 149 5.36 14.55 4.77
C TYR A 149 6.65 14.11 4.06
N LEU A 150 6.62 13.05 3.24
CA LEU A 150 7.80 12.62 2.49
C LEU A 150 8.17 13.53 1.31
N HIS A 151 7.18 14.21 0.73
CA HIS A 151 7.38 15.11 -0.41
C HIS A 151 6.24 16.14 -0.48
N GLU A 152 6.51 17.36 -0.93
CA GLU A 152 5.51 18.44 -1.02
C GLU A 152 4.28 18.06 -1.86
N ALA A 153 4.49 17.33 -2.95
CA ALA A 153 3.43 16.83 -3.83
C ALA A 153 2.46 15.85 -3.16
N PHE A 154 2.78 15.33 -1.97
CA PHE A 154 1.98 14.33 -1.26
C PHE A 154 1.10 14.95 -0.18
N TYR A 155 1.19 16.26 0.10
CA TYR A 155 0.47 16.88 1.21
C TYR A 155 -1.05 16.71 1.18
N ASN A 156 -1.60 16.61 -0.02
CA ASN A 156 -3.04 16.42 -0.23
C ASN A 156 -3.45 14.95 -0.28
N PHE A 157 -2.56 13.99 -0.05
CA PHE A 157 -2.95 12.58 -0.03
C PHE A 157 -3.91 12.32 1.13
N ASP A 158 -5.04 11.72 0.80
CA ASP A 158 -6.04 11.24 1.73
C ASP A 158 -6.57 9.90 1.25
N GLU A 159 -7.25 9.15 2.12
CA GLU A 159 -7.72 7.81 1.76
C GLU A 159 -8.72 7.82 0.61
N GLU A 160 -9.55 8.86 0.53
CA GLU A 160 -10.60 8.97 -0.48
C GLU A 160 -10.02 9.21 -1.86
N ASN A 161 -8.90 9.92 -1.94
CA ASN A 161 -8.19 10.16 -3.19
C ASN A 161 -7.20 9.06 -3.53
N LEU A 162 -6.63 8.34 -2.56
CA LEU A 162 -5.71 7.24 -2.84
C LEU A 162 -6.42 5.96 -3.32
N ILE A 163 -7.63 5.69 -2.81
CA ILE A 163 -8.40 4.46 -3.10
C ILE A 163 -9.55 4.78 -4.07
N VAL A 164 -9.20 5.25 -5.27
CA VAL A 164 -10.16 5.66 -6.31
C VAL A 164 -10.17 4.72 -7.50
N LYS A 165 -11.37 4.42 -8.01
CA LYS A 165 -11.55 3.62 -9.22
C LYS A 165 -10.87 4.30 -10.42
N GLN A 166 -10.02 3.55 -11.10
CA GLN A 166 -9.31 4.00 -12.30
C GLN A 166 -9.94 3.40 -13.57
N ASP A 167 -9.39 3.76 -14.73
CA ASP A 167 -9.79 3.19 -16.02
C ASP A 167 -9.46 1.69 -16.11
N ILE A 168 -8.51 1.23 -15.31
CA ILE A 168 -8.23 -0.20 -15.08
C ILE A 168 -8.92 -0.70 -13.80
N PRO A 169 -9.31 -1.99 -13.73
CA PRO A 169 -9.96 -2.55 -12.54
C PRO A 169 -9.02 -2.53 -11.32
N MET A 170 -9.58 -2.33 -10.12
CA MET A 170 -8.84 -2.50 -8.87
C MET A 170 -8.49 -3.97 -8.62
N HIS A 171 -7.36 -4.20 -7.98
CA HIS A 171 -6.97 -5.53 -7.54
C HIS A 171 -7.91 -6.05 -6.44
N MET A 172 -8.19 -7.36 -6.42
CA MET A 172 -9.07 -7.95 -5.41
C MET A 172 -8.57 -7.71 -3.97
N GLY A 173 -7.26 -7.65 -3.77
CA GLY A 173 -6.67 -7.29 -2.48
C GLY A 173 -6.95 -5.84 -2.04
N THR A 174 -6.93 -4.88 -2.97
CA THR A 174 -7.31 -3.49 -2.69
C THR A 174 -8.80 -3.37 -2.37
N LEU A 175 -9.66 -4.12 -3.07
CA LEU A 175 -11.10 -4.14 -2.77
C LEU A 175 -11.37 -4.69 -1.36
N ARG A 176 -10.76 -5.84 -1.02
CA ARG A 176 -10.86 -6.42 0.33
C ARG A 176 -10.33 -5.46 1.39
N PHE A 177 -9.20 -4.81 1.15
CA PHE A 177 -8.66 -3.77 2.02
C PHE A 177 -9.67 -2.63 2.23
N SER A 178 -10.25 -2.09 1.15
CA SER A 178 -11.18 -0.96 1.24
C SER A 178 -12.42 -1.29 2.09
N ASP A 179 -12.95 -2.50 1.94
CA ASP A 179 -14.12 -2.98 2.69
C ASP A 179 -13.81 -3.15 4.19
N GLU A 180 -12.68 -3.79 4.52
CA GLU A 180 -12.21 -3.96 5.90
C GLU A 180 -11.89 -2.61 6.54
N TRP A 181 -11.11 -1.77 5.86
CA TRP A 181 -10.66 -0.47 6.34
C TRP A 181 -11.82 0.47 6.70
N LYS A 182 -12.86 0.52 5.86
CA LYS A 182 -14.09 1.28 6.15
C LYS A 182 -14.85 0.72 7.35
N THR A 183 -14.87 -0.59 7.51
CA THR A 183 -15.55 -1.26 8.63
C THR A 183 -14.83 -1.01 9.95
N ASP A 184 -13.50 -1.11 9.96
CA ASP A 184 -12.69 -0.89 11.17
C ASP A 184 -12.68 0.58 11.60
N LYS A 185 -12.71 1.52 10.65
CA LYS A 185 -12.95 2.93 10.98
C LYS A 185 -14.29 3.11 11.69
N LYS A 186 -15.38 2.55 11.16
CA LYS A 186 -16.69 2.63 11.81
C LYS A 186 -16.64 2.08 13.24
N ARG A 187 -15.95 0.94 13.48
CA ARG A 187 -15.76 0.40 14.83
C ARG A 187 -15.00 1.34 15.74
N ARG A 188 -13.89 1.92 15.28
CA ARG A 188 -13.11 2.91 16.05
C ARG A 188 -13.90 4.15 16.44
N PHE A 189 -14.88 4.59 15.64
CA PHE A 189 -15.75 5.71 16.02
C PHE A 189 -16.84 5.31 17.02
N ILE A 190 -17.30 4.06 17.01
CA ILE A 190 -18.36 3.57 17.91
C ILE A 190 -17.79 3.21 19.30
N GLU A 191 -16.53 2.79 19.38
CA GLU A 191 -15.87 2.41 20.64
C GLU A 191 -15.32 3.61 21.44
N VAL A 192 -15.39 4.82 20.91
CA VAL A 192 -14.85 6.06 21.54
C VAL A 192 -15.95 6.90 22.22
N ASP A 193 -17.21 6.44 22.21
CA ASP A 193 -18.32 7.07 22.93
C ASP A 193 -18.54 6.49 24.35
#